data_AF-A0A4Z1F0B0-F1
#
_entry.id   AF-A0A4Z1F0B0-F1
#
_cell.length_a   1.000
_cell.length_b   1.000
_cell.length_c   1.000
_cell.angle_alpha   90.00
_cell.angle_beta   90.00
_cell.angle_gamma   90.00
#
_symmetry.space_group_name_H-M   'P 1'
#
loop_
_entity.id
_entity.type
_entity.pdbx_description
1 polymer ?
#
loop_
_entity_poly.entity_id
_entity_poly.type
_entity_poly.pdbx_seq_one_letter_code
_entity_poly.pdbx_strand_id
1 'polypeptide(L)'
;MKPTYNAISLEGQKICSISLDTLGFFARYIEDLQLLADAFSLKDIHPHKTIPLKEIRVAFMQTPMWDQAGPGTITAMDTAFTILHNRGLKIDQVPCTPESINFKMLTQNFNTIYDTEARSSSRQEYNMDKSKLHSEIRALVETPSYTPTM
;
A
#
# COMPACT_ATOMS: atom_id res chain seq x y z
N MET A 1 -8.55 5.85 -1.25
CA MET A 1 -8.37 5.28 0.11
C MET A 1 -8.18 3.78 0.00
N LYS A 2 -7.14 3.24 0.63
CA LYS A 2 -6.99 1.80 0.88
C LYS A 2 -7.34 1.54 2.36
N PRO A 3 -8.46 0.88 2.68
CA PRO A 3 -8.83 0.60 4.07
C PRO A 3 -7.85 -0.40 4.72
N THR A 4 -8.08 -0.64 6.01
CA THR A 4 -7.41 -1.72 6.75
C THR A 4 -7.59 -3.05 6.01
N TYR A 5 -6.52 -3.84 5.95
CA TYR A 5 -6.57 -5.15 5.31
C TYR A 5 -7.71 -5.99 5.88
N ASN A 6 -8.44 -6.67 5.01
CA ASN A 6 -9.59 -7.50 5.36
C ASN A 6 -10.77 -6.75 6.03
N ALA A 7 -10.83 -5.42 5.94
CA ALA A 7 -12.00 -4.66 6.40
C ALA A 7 -13.22 -4.79 5.48
N ILE A 8 -13.00 -5.19 4.22
CA ILE A 8 -14.04 -5.49 3.23
C ILE A 8 -13.73 -6.87 2.65
N SER A 9 -14.77 -7.70 2.49
CA SER A 9 -14.65 -9.00 1.83
C SER A 9 -14.19 -8.84 0.38
N LEU A 10 -13.26 -9.70 -0.05
CA LEU A 10 -12.81 -9.79 -1.43
C LEU A 10 -13.58 -10.86 -2.23
N GLU A 11 -14.67 -11.39 -1.69
CA GLU A 11 -15.51 -12.38 -2.37
C GLU A 11 -15.98 -11.86 -3.73
N GLY A 12 -15.76 -12.66 -4.78
CA GLY A 12 -16.08 -12.30 -6.16
C GLY A 12 -15.03 -11.43 -6.86
N GLN A 13 -13.99 -10.96 -6.17
CA GLN A 13 -12.86 -10.29 -6.80
C GLN A 13 -11.87 -11.32 -7.37
N LYS A 14 -11.30 -11.03 -8.54
CA LYS A 14 -10.16 -11.82 -9.03
C LYS A 14 -8.98 -11.62 -8.07
N ILE A 15 -8.60 -12.70 -7.40
CA ILE A 15 -7.46 -12.73 -6.48
C ILE A 15 -6.17 -12.68 -7.30
N CYS A 16 -5.26 -11.82 -6.88
CA CYS A 16 -3.86 -11.79 -7.28
C CYS A 16 -3.01 -12.39 -6.15
N SER A 17 -2.99 -11.75 -4.98
CA SER A 17 -2.29 -12.21 -3.77
C SER A 17 -3.24 -12.08 -2.58
N ILE A 18 -3.72 -13.21 -2.06
CA ILE A 18 -4.67 -13.22 -0.94
C ILE A 18 -4.14 -12.48 0.29
N SER A 19 -2.82 -12.53 0.53
CA SER A 19 -2.18 -11.87 1.67
C SER A 19 -2.01 -10.36 1.50
N LEU A 20 -2.13 -9.83 0.28
CA LEU A 20 -1.81 -8.43 -0.04
C LEU A 20 -2.97 -7.66 -0.67
N ASP A 21 -3.89 -8.35 -1.33
CA ASP A 21 -5.03 -7.75 -2.01
C ASP A 21 -5.89 -6.99 -0.99
N THR A 22 -6.29 -5.77 -1.35
CA THR A 22 -7.20 -4.95 -0.54
C THR A 22 -8.07 -4.13 -1.48
N LEU A 23 -9.39 -4.21 -1.32
CA LEU A 23 -10.31 -3.35 -2.06
C LEU A 23 -10.07 -1.89 -1.70
N GLY A 24 -9.90 -1.04 -2.70
CA GLY A 24 -9.66 0.40 -2.52
C GLY A 24 -10.68 1.26 -3.26
N PHE A 25 -10.78 2.51 -2.82
CA PHE A 25 -11.68 3.51 -3.41
C PHE A 25 -10.91 4.66 -4.03
N PHE A 26 -11.38 5.13 -5.18
CA PHE A 26 -10.99 6.41 -5.76
C PHE A 26 -12.17 7.38 -5.63
N ALA A 27 -11.89 8.61 -5.22
CA ALA A 27 -12.89 9.65 -5.10
C ALA A 27 -12.27 11.04 -5.31
N ARG A 28 -13.11 12.04 -5.59
CA ARG A 28 -12.67 13.42 -5.78
C ARG A 28 -12.56 14.18 -4.46
N TYR A 29 -13.45 13.85 -3.52
CA TYR A 29 -13.57 14.54 -2.24
C TYR A 29 -13.46 13.56 -1.08
N ILE A 30 -13.13 14.07 0.11
CA ILE A 30 -13.01 13.24 1.31
C ILE A 30 -14.38 12.78 1.81
N GLU A 31 -15.41 13.58 1.57
CA GLU A 31 -16.81 13.28 1.90
C GLU A 31 -17.33 12.08 1.11
N ASP A 32 -16.90 11.91 -0.15
CA ASP A 32 -17.21 10.72 -0.95
C ASP A 32 -16.55 9.46 -0.36
N LEU A 33 -15.32 9.59 0.18
CA LEU A 33 -14.66 8.49 0.86
C LEU A 33 -15.36 8.14 2.18
N GLN A 34 -15.88 9.14 2.90
CA GLN A 34 -16.69 8.91 4.10
C GLN A 34 -18.00 8.19 3.75
N LEU A 35 -18.70 8.62 2.70
CA LEU A 35 -19.91 7.95 2.22
C LEU A 35 -19.66 6.47 1.90
N LEU A 36 -18.55 6.16 1.21
CA LEU A 36 -18.15 4.78 0.93
C LEU A 36 -17.77 4.03 2.21
N ALA A 37 -17.05 4.67 3.14
CA ALA A 37 -16.71 4.06 4.42
C ALA A 37 -17.97 3.66 5.21
N ASP A 38 -18.99 4.54 5.25
CA ASP A 38 -20.26 4.28 5.91
C ASP A 38 -21.04 3.16 5.22
N ALA A 39 -21.10 3.16 3.89
CA ALA A 39 -21.79 2.12 3.11
C ALA A 39 -21.19 0.73 3.33
N PHE A 40 -19.86 0.64 3.48
CA PHE A 40 -19.16 -0.61 3.80
C PHE A 40 -19.04 -0.88 5.31
N SER A 41 -19.63 -0.03 6.16
CA SER A 41 -19.55 -0.13 7.61
C SER A 41 -18.12 -0.26 8.13
N LEU A 42 -17.18 0.49 7.53
CA LEU A 42 -15.80 0.52 7.98
C LEU A 42 -15.73 1.10 9.39
N LYS A 43 -15.15 0.33 10.31
CA LYS A 43 -15.01 0.74 11.71
C LYS A 43 -13.56 0.98 12.04
N ASP A 44 -13.29 2.14 12.62
CA ASP A 44 -12.04 2.33 13.34
C ASP A 44 -12.05 1.50 14.62
N ILE A 45 -10.88 0.96 14.99
CA ILE A 45 -10.66 0.24 16.25
C ILE A 45 -10.86 1.19 17.45
N HIS A 46 -10.75 2.50 17.21
CA HIS A 46 -10.93 3.54 18.21
C HIS A 46 -12.03 4.51 17.76
N PRO A 47 -12.90 4.97 18.67
CA PRO A 47 -13.90 5.96 18.32
C PRO A 47 -13.22 7.22 17.80
N HIS A 48 -13.77 7.81 16.73
CA HIS A 48 -13.30 9.07 16.21
C HIS A 48 -13.30 10.12 17.32
N LYS A 49 -12.13 10.61 17.68
CA LYS A 49 -11.97 11.74 18.58
C LYS A 49 -11.68 12.97 17.75
N THR A 50 -12.42 14.04 17.99
CA THR A 50 -12.02 15.36 17.47
C THR A 50 -10.80 15.78 18.28
N ILE A 51 -9.61 15.68 17.66
CA ILE A 51 -8.35 16.06 18.27
C ILE A 51 -8.07 17.52 17.88
N PRO A 52 -7.86 18.44 18.84
CA PRO A 52 -7.42 19.79 18.53
C PRO A 52 -6.16 19.78 17.67
N LEU A 53 -6.08 20.67 16.68
CA LEU A 53 -4.97 20.70 15.72
C LEU A 53 -3.58 20.78 16.39
N LYS A 54 -3.50 21.47 17.54
CA LYS A 54 -2.27 21.64 18.34
C LYS A 54 -1.79 20.35 19.03
N GLU A 55 -2.68 19.38 19.20
CA GLU A 55 -2.40 18.07 19.81
C GLU A 55 -2.02 17.02 18.76
N ILE A 56 -2.33 17.27 17.48
CA ILE A 56 -1.94 16.40 16.38
C ILE A 56 -0.41 16.44 16.22
N ARG A 57 0.19 15.25 16.19
CA ARG A 57 1.59 15.04 15.84
C ARG A 57 1.67 14.32 14.51
N VAL A 58 2.46 14.87 13.60
CA VAL A 58 2.68 14.29 12.27
C VAL A 58 4.16 13.93 12.15
N ALA A 59 4.45 12.67 11.84
CA ALA A 59 5.79 12.27 11.46
C ALA A 59 5.92 12.35 9.93
N PHE A 60 6.92 13.10 9.47
CA PHE A 60 7.28 13.14 8.07
C PHE A 60 8.43 12.18 7.83
N MET A 61 8.20 11.16 7.01
CA MET A 61 9.11 10.03 6.86
C MET A 61 9.46 9.83 5.38
N GLN A 62 10.75 9.91 5.07
CA GLN A 62 11.27 9.55 3.75
C GLN A 62 11.40 8.04 3.68
N THR A 63 10.55 7.39 2.88
CA THR A 63 10.56 5.92 2.73
C THR A 63 11.93 5.42 2.27
N PRO A 64 12.24 4.12 2.37
CA PRO A 64 13.51 3.59 1.86
C PRO A 64 13.63 3.75 0.33
N MET A 65 12.52 4.01 -0.35
CA MET A 65 12.41 4.21 -1.80
C MET A 65 12.51 5.70 -2.16
N TRP A 66 12.84 6.57 -1.21
CA TRP A 66 12.85 8.01 -1.40
C TRP A 66 13.81 8.46 -2.51
N ASP A 67 14.92 7.76 -2.71
CA ASP A 67 15.86 8.05 -3.81
C ASP A 67 15.24 7.85 -5.21
N GLN A 68 14.11 7.14 -5.30
CA GLN A 68 13.34 6.97 -6.54
C GLN A 68 12.22 8.01 -6.69
N ALA A 69 12.00 8.87 -5.69
CA ALA A 69 10.97 9.89 -5.74
C ALA A 69 11.34 10.95 -6.80
N GLY A 70 10.45 11.14 -7.77
CA GLY A 70 10.60 12.19 -8.76
C GLY A 70 10.45 13.59 -8.16
N PRO A 71 10.88 14.64 -8.89
CA PRO A 71 10.84 16.03 -8.41
C PRO A 71 9.44 16.50 -8.01
N GLY A 72 8.39 16.00 -8.67
CA GLY A 72 7.00 16.31 -8.31
C GLY A 72 6.60 15.79 -6.93
N THR A 73 7.00 14.56 -6.60
CA THR A 73 6.74 13.96 -5.27
C THR A 73 7.49 14.72 -4.18
N ILE A 74 8.77 15.02 -4.40
CA ILE A 74 9.61 15.78 -3.45
C ILE A 74 8.97 17.15 -3.19
N THR A 75 8.64 17.89 -4.25
CA THR A 75 8.01 19.22 -4.14
C THR A 75 6.67 19.18 -3.41
N ALA A 76 5.81 18.19 -3.71
CA ALA A 76 4.52 18.03 -3.05
C ALA A 76 4.67 17.75 -1.54
N MET A 77 5.64 16.92 -1.19
CA MET A 77 5.94 16.55 0.19
C MET A 77 6.50 17.76 0.97
N ASP A 78 7.42 18.54 0.38
CA ASP A 78 7.95 19.77 0.99
C ASP A 78 6.86 20.85 1.16
N THR A 79 5.96 20.95 0.18
CA THR A 79 4.80 21.86 0.24
C THR A 79 3.87 21.45 1.39
N ALA A 80 3.58 20.15 1.53
CA ALA A 80 2.76 19.64 2.63
C ALA A 80 3.40 19.93 3.99
N PHE A 81 4.70 19.67 4.14
CA PHE A 81 5.44 19.99 5.36
C PHE A 81 5.31 21.47 5.73
N THR A 82 5.54 22.36 4.77
CA THR A 82 5.46 23.82 4.97
C THR A 82 4.07 24.26 5.39
N ILE A 83 3.02 23.75 4.74
CA ILE A 83 1.63 24.08 5.08
C ILE A 83 1.30 23.65 6.52
N LEU A 84 1.68 22.43 6.90
CA LEU A 84 1.39 21.90 8.25
C LEU A 84 2.16 22.66 9.32
N HIS A 85 3.45 22.93 9.07
CA HIS A 85 4.28 23.73 9.97
C HIS A 85 3.71 25.13 10.20
N ASN A 86 3.32 25.83 9.12
CA ASN A 86 2.76 27.19 9.19
C ASN A 86 1.40 27.24 9.90
N ARG A 87 0.67 26.12 9.95
CA ARG A 87 -0.58 25.98 10.74
C ARG A 87 -0.33 25.64 12.21
N GLY A 88 0.94 25.56 12.64
CA GLY A 88 1.32 25.32 14.03
C GLY A 88 1.16 23.87 14.48
N LEU A 89 1.13 22.91 13.55
CA LEU A 89 1.15 21.49 13.90
C LEU A 89 2.55 21.08 14.36
N LYS A 90 2.61 20.13 15.29
CA LYS A 90 3.86 19.47 15.68
C LYS A 90 4.23 18.47 14.58
N ILE A 91 5.17 18.87 13.73
CA ILE A 91 5.69 18.03 12.65
C ILE A 91 7.17 17.73 12.87
N ASP A 92 7.50 16.44 12.90
CA ASP A 92 8.87 15.96 13.11
C ASP A 92 9.31 15.20 11.86
N GLN A 93 10.49 15.49 11.32
CA GLN A 93 11.09 14.63 10.30
C GLN A 93 11.73 13.43 11.03
N VAL A 94 11.26 12.24 10.70
CA VAL A 94 11.68 11.00 11.37
C VAL A 94 12.36 10.11 10.31
N PRO A 95 13.56 9.57 10.58
CA PRO A 95 14.15 8.60 9.68
C PRO A 95 13.20 7.41 9.53
N CYS A 96 13.11 6.84 8.34
CA CYS A 96 12.25 5.69 8.11
C CYS A 96 12.70 4.43 8.87
N THR A 97 13.82 4.47 9.59
CA THR A 97 14.35 3.35 10.34
C THR A 97 14.05 3.46 11.84
N PRO A 98 13.06 2.72 12.36
CA PRO A 98 13.33 2.00 13.60
C PRO A 98 14.53 1.08 13.32
N GLU A 99 15.56 1.11 14.15
CA GLU A 99 16.76 0.24 14.02
C GLU A 99 16.41 -1.26 13.92
N SER A 100 15.19 -1.63 14.34
CA SER A 100 14.65 -2.98 14.30
C SER A 100 14.10 -3.45 12.94
N ILE A 101 13.93 -2.58 11.94
CA ILE A 101 13.31 -2.95 10.65
C ILE A 101 14.35 -2.99 9.52
N ASN A 102 14.64 -4.20 9.03
CA ASN A 102 15.42 -4.39 7.82
C ASN A 102 14.53 -4.23 6.58
N PHE A 103 14.59 -3.06 5.95
CA PHE A 103 13.79 -2.76 4.75
C PHE A 103 14.08 -3.63 3.54
N LYS A 104 15.35 -4.04 3.35
CA LYS A 104 15.70 -4.97 2.27
C LYS A 104 14.97 -6.30 2.47
N MET A 105 14.98 -6.81 3.69
CA MET A 105 14.25 -8.03 4.05
C MET A 105 12.74 -7.84 3.92
N LEU A 106 12.19 -6.68 4.33
CA LEU A 106 10.76 -6.38 4.17
C LEU A 106 10.34 -6.40 2.70
N THR A 107 11.08 -5.73 1.82
CA THR A 107 10.80 -5.72 0.38
C THR A 107 10.95 -7.11 -0.23
N GLN A 108 12.00 -7.86 0.17
CA GLN A 108 12.19 -9.25 -0.27
C GLN A 108 11.02 -10.15 0.16
N ASN A 109 10.56 -10.02 1.40
CA ASN A 109 9.42 -10.79 1.92
C ASN A 109 8.12 -10.41 1.20
N PHE A 110 7.87 -9.11 0.99
CA PHE A 110 6.73 -8.63 0.22
C PHE A 110 6.72 -9.25 -1.19
N ASN A 111 7.84 -9.16 -1.91
CA ASN A 111 7.95 -9.72 -3.25
C ASN A 111 7.80 -11.24 -3.25
N THR A 112 8.37 -11.94 -2.28
CA THR A 112 8.24 -13.40 -2.16
C THR A 112 6.78 -13.82 -1.98
N ILE A 113 6.04 -13.13 -1.11
CA ILE A 113 4.61 -13.38 -0.88
C ILE A 113 3.83 -13.09 -2.16
N TYR A 114 4.01 -11.90 -2.74
CA TYR A 114 3.34 -11.46 -3.96
C TYR A 114 3.58 -12.44 -5.11
N ASP A 115 4.85 -12.70 -5.45
CA ASP A 115 5.23 -13.54 -6.59
C ASP A 115 4.74 -14.97 -6.41
N THR A 116 4.77 -15.51 -5.18
CA THR A 116 4.32 -16.87 -4.89
C THR A 116 2.81 -17.00 -5.09
N GLU A 117 2.03 -16.10 -4.50
CA GLU A 117 0.57 -16.16 -4.58
C GLU A 117 0.04 -15.79 -5.97
N ALA A 118 0.61 -14.74 -6.59
CA ALA A 118 0.19 -14.25 -7.90
C ALA A 118 0.53 -15.26 -9.02
N ARG A 119 1.62 -16.01 -8.89
CA ARG A 119 1.92 -17.17 -9.75
C ARG A 119 0.84 -18.25 -9.64
N SER A 120 0.38 -18.55 -8.43
CA SER A 120 -0.64 -19.56 -8.20
C SER A 120 -1.99 -19.11 -8.77
N SER A 121 -2.39 -17.87 -8.47
CA SER A 121 -3.68 -17.31 -8.88
C SER A 121 -3.82 -17.13 -10.40
N SER A 122 -2.72 -16.93 -11.12
CA SER A 122 -2.70 -16.79 -12.59
C SER A 122 -2.47 -18.11 -13.35
N ARG A 123 -2.23 -19.22 -12.64
CA ARG A 123 -1.84 -20.51 -13.24
C ARG A 123 -2.93 -21.09 -14.13
N GLN A 124 -4.19 -20.96 -13.73
CA GLN A 124 -5.31 -21.50 -14.47
C GLN A 124 -5.44 -20.83 -15.84
N GLU A 125 -5.47 -19.49 -15.87
CA GLU A 125 -5.57 -18.71 -17.11
C GLU A 125 -4.37 -18.98 -18.02
N TYR A 126 -3.18 -19.11 -17.45
CA TYR A 126 -1.98 -19.47 -18.19
C TYR A 126 -2.09 -20.85 -18.86
N ASN A 127 -2.60 -21.85 -18.13
CA ASN A 127 -2.79 -23.20 -18.66
C ASN A 127 -3.90 -23.29 -19.71
N MET A 128 -4.92 -22.43 -19.62
CA MET A 128 -6.01 -22.38 -20.60
C MET A 128 -5.54 -21.84 -21.95
N ASP A 129 -4.92 -20.66 -21.96
CA ASP A 129 -4.35 -20.06 -23.17
C ASP A 129 -3.41 -18.89 -22.83
N LYS A 130 -2.14 -19.20 -22.57
CA LYS A 130 -1.13 -18.18 -22.27
C LYS A 130 -0.91 -17.16 -23.40
N SER A 131 -1.31 -17.44 -24.64
CA SER A 131 -1.13 -16.49 -25.75
C SER A 131 -2.02 -15.26 -25.61
N LYS A 132 -3.11 -15.38 -24.84
CA LYS A 132 -4.04 -14.29 -24.50
C LYS A 132 -3.59 -13.47 -23.29
N LEU A 133 -2.55 -13.89 -22.58
CA LEU A 133 -2.03 -13.18 -21.41
C LEU A 133 -0.93 -12.18 -21.80
N HIS A 134 -0.92 -11.04 -21.12
CA HIS A 134 0.16 -10.07 -21.21
C HIS A 134 1.50 -10.72 -20.81
N SER A 135 2.60 -10.27 -21.41
CA SER A 135 3.94 -10.84 -21.21
C SER A 135 4.37 -10.84 -19.73
N GLU A 136 4.00 -9.82 -18.97
CA GLU A 136 4.30 -9.72 -17.54
C GLU A 136 3.61 -10.81 -16.70
N ILE A 137 2.34 -11.10 -16.99
CA ILE A 137 1.60 -12.17 -16.29
C ILE A 137 2.17 -13.54 -16.65
N ARG A 138 2.60 -13.72 -17.90
CA ARG A 138 3.30 -14.95 -18.32
C ARG A 138 4.62 -15.10 -17.57
N ALA A 139 5.42 -14.03 -17.50
CA ALA A 139 6.70 -14.01 -16.80
C ALA A 139 6.54 -14.32 -15.31
N LEU A 140 5.48 -13.80 -14.67
CA LEU A 140 5.14 -14.12 -13.28
C LEU A 140 4.93 -15.62 -13.06
N VAL A 141 4.26 -16.29 -14.01
CA VAL A 141 3.95 -17.72 -13.95
C VAL A 141 5.16 -18.62 -14.27
N GLU A 142 6.00 -18.15 -15.19
CA GLU A 142 7.20 -18.84 -15.71
C GLU A 142 8.43 -18.68 -14.79
N THR A 143 8.54 -17.58 -14.04
CA THR A 143 9.65 -17.34 -13.11
C THR A 143 9.55 -18.28 -11.91
N PRO A 144 10.61 -19.01 -11.52
CA PRO A 144 10.62 -19.82 -10.30
C PRO A 144 10.51 -18.94 -9.04
N SER A 145 9.72 -19.37 -8.06
CA SER A 145 9.53 -18.65 -6.77
C SER A 145 10.78 -18.65 -5.89
N TYR A 146 11.71 -19.57 -6.16
CA TYR A 146 12.86 -19.85 -5.33
C TYR A 146 13.91 -20.62 -6.15
N THR A 147 15.09 -20.04 -6.34
CA THR A 147 16.32 -20.82 -6.58
C THR A 147 16.99 -21.01 -5.23
N PRO A 148 17.06 -22.25 -4.70
CA PRO A 148 17.89 -22.50 -3.53
C PRO A 148 19.31 -22.08 -3.85
N THR A 149 19.90 -21.19 -3.05
CA THR A 149 21.36 -21.09 -2.99
C THR A 149 21.89 -22.45 -2.54
N MET A 150 22.59 -23.14 -3.45
CA MET A 150 23.43 -24.29 -3.09
C MET A 150 24.60 -23.84 -2.22
#